data_AF-A0A316VMG2-F1
#
_entry.id   AF-A0A316VMG2-F1
#
_cell.length_a   1.000
_cell.length_b   1.000
_cell.length_c   1.000
_cell.angle_alpha   90.00
_cell.angle_beta   90.00
_cell.angle_gamma   90.00
#
_symmetry.space_group_name_H-M   'P 1'
#
loop_
_entity.id
_entity.type
_entity.pdbx_description
1 polymer ?
#
loop_
_entity_poly.entity_id
_entity_poly.type
_entity_poly.pdbx_seq_one_letter_code
_entity_poly.pdbx_strand_id
1 'polypeptide(L)'
;MDWYTREVLSIYLIVNLLLFSSAFSAKYRSEKSSYAHKGKAPISSPKDAERIHLLSSSDDSMDSHNSYPSLVKSTSSRSSVFGNGEAGKLFKTPKYGQPGYFNRDNITRRKARVIYNSGLGYTEEESLRLAHKQLTERRRVDSEKYRNKSKDQGIKKKKATRKKGYNGKEAVISRKIVQLLGEDNHIVRHKDAREAAEEWYKASARERSASHRARKKEAKALQTKSNSSDYSF
;
A
#
# COMPACT_ATOMS: atom_id res chain seq x y z
N MET A 1 39.94 -1.89 -39.24
CA MET A 1 39.54 -2.55 -37.97
C MET A 1 39.93 -3.99 -38.14
N ASP A 2 41.12 -4.33 -37.66
CA ASP A 2 41.77 -5.61 -37.90
C ASP A 2 41.04 -6.73 -37.17
N TRP A 3 41.10 -7.94 -37.71
CA TRP A 3 40.42 -9.10 -37.14
C TRP A 3 40.74 -9.28 -35.64
N TYR A 4 41.98 -9.02 -35.24
CA TYR A 4 42.43 -9.04 -33.85
C TYR A 4 41.67 -8.04 -32.95
N THR A 5 41.42 -6.83 -33.43
CA THR A 5 40.69 -5.82 -32.65
C THR A 5 39.22 -6.20 -32.39
N ARG A 6 38.59 -6.92 -33.33
CA ARG A 6 37.21 -7.41 -33.16
C ARG A 6 37.12 -8.54 -32.13
N GLU A 7 38.10 -9.45 -32.11
CA GLU A 7 38.15 -10.54 -31.13
C GLU A 7 38.40 -10.01 -29.71
N VAL A 8 39.32 -9.05 -29.55
CA VAL A 8 39.60 -8.46 -28.25
C VAL A 8 38.38 -7.71 -27.70
N LEU A 9 37.66 -6.97 -28.56
CA LEU A 9 36.42 -6.28 -28.18
C LEU A 9 35.29 -7.24 -27.79
N SER A 10 35.14 -8.39 -28.48
CA SER A 10 34.10 -9.36 -28.16
C SER A 10 34.36 -10.03 -26.80
N ILE A 11 35.60 -10.40 -26.51
CA ILE A 11 36.00 -10.97 -25.21
C ILE A 11 35.77 -9.95 -24.09
N TYR A 12 36.15 -8.69 -24.29
CA TYR A 12 35.96 -7.64 -23.29
C TYR A 12 34.47 -7.41 -22.97
N LEU A 13 33.60 -7.53 -23.96
CA LEU A 13 32.16 -7.36 -23.80
C LEU A 13 31.53 -8.54 -23.04
N ILE A 14 31.98 -9.76 -23.31
CA ILE A 14 31.54 -10.98 -22.60
C ILE A 14 31.96 -10.92 -21.12
N VAL A 15 33.21 -10.55 -20.84
CA VAL A 15 33.71 -10.45 -19.45
C VAL A 15 32.94 -9.40 -18.67
N ASN A 16 32.67 -8.23 -19.26
CA ASN A 16 31.87 -7.19 -18.61
C ASN A 16 30.43 -7.65 -18.35
N LEU A 17 29.81 -8.39 -19.28
CA LEU A 17 28.46 -8.94 -19.10
C LEU A 17 28.41 -9.93 -17.92
N LEU A 18 29.43 -10.80 -17.80
CA LEU A 18 29.54 -11.76 -16.70
C LEU A 18 29.75 -11.05 -15.35
N LEU A 19 30.64 -10.06 -15.29
CA LEU A 19 30.85 -9.26 -14.08
C LEU A 19 29.57 -8.53 -13.65
N PHE A 20 28.83 -7.94 -14.59
CA PHE A 20 27.57 -7.25 -14.29
C PHE A 20 26.48 -8.20 -13.76
N SER A 21 26.40 -9.43 -14.30
CA SER A 21 25.42 -10.42 -13.86
C SER A 21 25.66 -10.91 -12.42
N SER A 22 26.93 -11.05 -12.01
CA SER A 22 27.29 -11.48 -10.66
C SER A 22 26.99 -10.40 -9.60
N ALA A 23 27.27 -9.13 -9.91
CA ALA A 23 26.95 -7.99 -9.04
C ALA A 23 25.44 -7.82 -8.85
N PHE A 24 24.65 -8.06 -9.90
CA PHE A 24 23.19 -7.97 -9.83
C PHE A 24 22.57 -9.09 -8.96
N SER A 25 23.13 -10.31 -9.04
CA SER A 25 22.67 -11.46 -8.24
C SER A 25 22.93 -11.28 -6.73
N ALA A 26 24.08 -10.70 -6.36
CA ALA A 26 24.43 -10.47 -4.96
C ALA A 26 23.49 -9.47 -4.27
N LYS A 27 23.05 -8.41 -4.98
CA LYS A 27 22.14 -7.40 -4.44
C LYS A 27 20.75 -7.95 -4.13
N TYR A 28 20.27 -8.93 -4.90
CA TYR A 28 18.96 -9.56 -4.68
C TYR A 28 18.94 -10.62 -3.56
N ARG A 29 20.09 -11.19 -3.18
CA ARG A 29 20.16 -12.11 -2.03
C ARG A 29 20.14 -11.39 -0.68
N SER A 30 20.71 -10.20 -0.60
CA SER A 30 20.78 -9.42 0.65
C SER A 30 19.40 -8.97 1.16
N GLU A 31 18.47 -8.58 0.27
CA GLU A 31 17.15 -8.06 0.69
C GLU A 31 16.17 -9.12 1.22
N LYS A 32 16.45 -10.43 1.02
CA LYS A 32 15.59 -11.52 1.52
C LYS A 32 15.96 -12.04 2.92
N SER A 33 17.17 -11.77 3.41
CA SER A 33 17.61 -12.22 4.73
C SER A 33 16.99 -11.40 5.88
N SER A 34 16.64 -10.14 5.62
CA SER A 34 16.18 -9.17 6.62
C SER A 34 14.73 -9.36 7.12
N TYR A 35 14.00 -10.37 6.63
CA TYR A 35 12.58 -10.61 7.00
C TYR A 35 12.35 -11.87 7.85
N ALA A 36 13.40 -12.56 8.30
CA ALA A 36 13.26 -13.86 8.97
C ALA A 36 13.07 -13.83 10.50
N HIS A 37 13.22 -12.68 11.19
CA HIS A 37 13.05 -12.61 12.66
C HIS A 37 11.98 -11.60 13.09
N LYS A 38 10.71 -11.99 12.97
CA LYS A 38 9.66 -11.53 13.90
C LYS A 38 8.89 -12.76 14.36
N GLY A 39 9.26 -13.25 15.54
CA GLY A 39 8.63 -14.38 16.20
C GLY A 39 7.12 -14.20 16.29
N LYS A 40 6.38 -15.19 15.80
CA LYS A 40 4.99 -15.38 16.14
C LYS A 40 4.95 -16.12 17.47
N ALA A 41 4.24 -15.57 18.44
CA ALA A 41 3.91 -16.28 19.67
C ALA A 41 3.09 -17.55 19.33
N PRO A 42 3.30 -18.66 20.06
CA PRO A 42 2.54 -19.89 19.85
C PRO A 42 1.06 -19.64 20.16
N ILE A 43 0.21 -19.99 19.20
CA ILE A 43 -1.24 -19.99 19.35
C ILE A 43 -1.58 -21.28 20.09
N SER A 44 -1.89 -21.17 21.38
CA SER A 44 -2.50 -22.26 22.15
C SER A 44 -3.86 -22.61 21.54
N SER A 45 -4.02 -23.90 21.22
CA SER A 45 -5.23 -24.49 20.64
C SER A 45 -6.45 -24.36 21.58
N PRO A 46 -7.63 -23.92 21.10
CA PRO A 46 -8.84 -23.80 21.90
C PRO A 46 -9.69 -25.07 21.78
N LYS A 47 -9.24 -26.19 22.38
CA LYS A 47 -10.03 -27.44 22.40
C LYS A 47 -10.24 -28.11 23.76
N ASP A 48 -9.69 -27.58 24.86
CA ASP A 48 -9.76 -28.26 26.17
C ASP A 48 -10.39 -27.41 27.29
N ALA A 49 -11.16 -26.36 26.99
CA ALA A 49 -11.61 -25.38 27.99
C ALA A 49 -13.11 -25.34 28.28
N GLU A 50 -13.92 -26.33 27.90
CA GLU A 50 -15.35 -26.36 28.28
C GLU A 50 -15.80 -27.76 28.71
N ARG A 51 -15.27 -28.20 29.85
CA ARG A 51 -15.87 -29.25 30.68
C ARG A 51 -15.77 -28.77 32.12
N ILE A 52 -16.69 -27.90 32.55
CA ILE A 52 -17.12 -27.65 33.95
C ILE A 52 -18.23 -26.57 33.88
N HIS A 53 -19.49 -27.02 33.93
CA HIS A 53 -20.60 -26.50 34.76
C HIS A 53 -21.93 -26.99 34.21
N LEU A 54 -22.30 -28.19 34.67
CA LEU A 54 -23.69 -28.62 34.84
C LEU A 54 -24.07 -28.25 36.28
N LEU A 55 -25.11 -27.44 36.47
CA LEU A 55 -26.19 -27.57 37.47
C LEU A 55 -26.85 -26.22 37.79
N SER A 56 -28.17 -26.29 38.01
CA SER A 56 -29.13 -25.27 38.46
C SER A 56 -29.76 -24.43 37.34
N SER A 57 -30.92 -24.77 36.78
CA SER A 57 -32.30 -24.90 37.32
C SER A 57 -33.02 -23.56 37.55
N SER A 58 -34.13 -23.42 36.80
CA SER A 58 -35.39 -22.75 37.18
C SER A 58 -35.55 -21.24 36.94
N ASP A 59 -36.60 -20.97 36.16
CA ASP A 59 -37.54 -19.85 36.15
C ASP A 59 -37.44 -18.87 37.33
N ASP A 60 -37.45 -17.56 37.05
CA ASP A 60 -38.65 -16.75 37.27
C ASP A 60 -38.52 -15.31 36.75
N SER A 61 -39.70 -14.75 36.47
CA SER A 61 -39.97 -13.35 36.14
C SER A 61 -39.34 -12.33 37.09
N MET A 62 -39.11 -11.10 36.60
CA MET A 62 -39.67 -9.87 37.18
C MET A 62 -39.15 -8.63 36.43
N ASP A 63 -40.11 -7.79 36.03
CA ASP A 63 -39.93 -6.41 35.66
C ASP A 63 -39.14 -5.65 36.73
N SER A 64 -38.17 -4.83 36.30
CA SER A 64 -37.82 -3.63 37.07
C SER A 64 -37.25 -2.54 36.17
N HIS A 65 -37.92 -1.40 36.27
CA HIS A 65 -37.55 -0.11 35.72
C HIS A 65 -36.12 0.28 36.11
N ASN A 66 -35.25 0.50 35.13
CA ASN A 66 -34.02 1.26 35.34
C ASN A 66 -34.11 2.63 34.67
N SER A 67 -34.50 3.59 35.51
CA SER A 67 -34.39 5.02 35.27
C SER A 67 -32.91 5.39 35.08
N TYR A 68 -32.57 5.90 33.90
CA TYR A 68 -31.28 6.52 33.65
C TYR A 68 -31.23 7.90 34.31
N PRO A 69 -30.23 8.22 35.15
CA PRO A 69 -30.02 9.57 35.62
C PRO A 69 -29.52 10.45 34.46
N SER A 70 -30.27 11.50 34.15
CA SER A 70 -29.94 12.55 33.21
C SER A 70 -28.67 13.30 33.66
N LEU A 71 -27.56 13.14 32.93
CA LEU A 71 -26.36 13.94 33.11
C LEU A 71 -26.63 15.38 32.61
N VAL A 72 -26.89 16.24 33.57
CA VAL A 72 -27.07 17.69 33.42
C VAL A 72 -25.75 18.32 32.97
N LYS A 73 -25.86 19.17 31.95
CA LYS A 73 -24.83 20.05 31.39
C LYS A 73 -24.19 20.92 32.48
N SER A 74 -22.89 20.78 32.72
CA SER A 74 -22.08 21.86 33.30
C SER A 74 -21.35 22.59 32.18
N THR A 75 -21.93 23.71 31.75
CA THR A 75 -21.24 24.71 30.94
C THR A 75 -20.37 25.54 31.89
N SER A 76 -19.09 25.17 32.03
CA SER A 76 -18.14 26.06 32.69
C SER A 76 -17.74 27.17 31.70
N SER A 77 -18.36 28.32 31.91
CA SER A 77 -17.99 29.61 31.36
C SER A 77 -16.57 29.96 31.81
N ARG A 78 -15.59 29.65 30.95
CA ARG A 78 -14.21 30.10 31.12
C ARG A 78 -14.13 31.55 30.65
N SER A 79 -14.10 32.45 31.62
CA SER A 79 -13.98 33.90 31.45
C SER A 79 -12.76 34.28 30.61
N SER A 80 -13.03 35.07 29.58
CA SER A 80 -12.05 35.75 28.75
C SER A 80 -11.53 36.97 29.51
N VAL A 81 -10.30 36.90 30.00
CA VAL A 81 -9.49 38.08 30.30
C VAL A 81 -8.20 37.94 29.51
N PHE A 82 -8.21 38.44 28.27
CA PHE A 82 -6.99 38.74 27.55
C PHE A 82 -7.04 40.21 27.14
N GLY A 83 -6.07 40.95 27.67
CA GLY A 83 -5.92 42.38 27.51
C GLY A 83 -5.64 42.79 26.08
N ASN A 84 -6.03 44.03 25.81
CA ASN A 84 -5.71 44.77 24.61
C ASN A 84 -4.21 45.08 24.60
N GLY A 85 -3.44 44.20 23.95
CA GLY A 85 -2.03 44.39 23.66
C GLY A 85 -1.79 44.12 22.18
N GLU A 86 -1.62 45.18 21.41
CA GLU A 86 -1.33 45.19 19.98
C GLU A 86 0.01 44.49 19.67
N ALA A 87 0.01 43.16 19.52
CA ALA A 87 1.17 42.43 19.00
C ALA A 87 0.74 41.06 18.46
N GLY A 88 -0.22 41.07 17.53
CA GLY A 88 -0.68 39.85 16.89
C GLY A 88 -1.26 40.18 15.54
N LYS A 89 -0.39 40.37 14.53
CA LYS A 89 -0.81 40.05 13.16
C LYS A 89 -1.26 38.60 13.22
N LEU A 90 -2.58 38.42 13.31
CA LEU A 90 -3.22 37.13 13.15
C LEU A 90 -2.64 36.55 11.87
N PHE A 91 -1.75 35.58 12.00
CA PHE A 91 -1.70 34.49 11.07
C PHE A 91 -3.11 33.92 11.09
N LYS A 92 -3.97 34.43 10.20
CA LYS A 92 -5.25 33.81 9.88
C LYS A 92 -4.85 32.41 9.43
N THR A 93 -4.90 31.45 10.36
CA THR A 93 -4.77 30.05 10.02
C THR A 93 -5.84 29.82 8.96
N PRO A 94 -5.44 29.43 7.74
CA PRO A 94 -6.38 29.34 6.65
C PRO A 94 -7.49 28.39 7.06
N LYS A 95 -8.74 28.85 6.95
CA LYS A 95 -9.94 28.10 7.35
C LYS A 95 -9.86 26.70 6.74
N TYR A 96 -9.75 25.69 7.60
CA TYR A 96 -9.89 24.28 7.23
C TYR A 96 -11.24 24.11 6.54
N GLY A 97 -11.26 24.03 5.20
CA GLY A 97 -12.51 23.94 4.43
C GLY A 97 -12.50 24.54 3.04
N GLN A 98 -11.47 25.30 2.63
CA GLN A 98 -11.40 25.72 1.22
C GLN A 98 -11.01 24.56 0.29
N PRO A 99 -11.72 24.33 -0.83
CA PRO A 99 -11.56 23.15 -1.69
C PRO A 99 -10.18 23.01 -2.38
N GLY A 100 -9.25 23.96 -2.21
CA GLY A 100 -7.87 23.86 -2.71
C GLY A 100 -6.80 23.46 -1.68
N TYR A 101 -7.11 23.46 -0.37
CA TYR A 101 -6.09 23.31 0.69
C TYR A 101 -5.59 21.86 0.90
N PHE A 102 -6.38 20.88 0.46
CA PHE A 102 -6.06 19.44 0.53
C PHE A 102 -5.70 18.84 -0.84
N ASN A 103 -5.28 19.67 -1.81
CA ASN A 103 -4.71 19.10 -3.03
C ASN A 103 -3.42 18.34 -2.68
N ARG A 104 -3.30 17.11 -3.17
CA ARG A 104 -2.15 16.22 -2.92
C ARG A 104 -0.83 16.88 -3.29
N ASP A 105 -0.85 17.70 -4.33
CA ASP A 105 0.32 18.43 -4.82
C ASP A 105 0.76 19.51 -3.82
N ASN A 106 -0.17 20.20 -3.19
CA ASN A 106 0.13 21.21 -2.16
C ASN A 106 0.73 20.58 -0.89
N ILE A 107 0.24 19.40 -0.49
CA ILE A 107 0.80 18.65 0.64
C ILE A 107 2.23 18.18 0.31
N THR A 108 2.44 17.70 -0.92
CA THR A 108 3.75 17.24 -1.39
C THR A 108 4.75 18.39 -1.43
N ARG A 109 4.38 19.54 -2.03
CA ARG A 109 5.21 20.76 -2.07
C ARG A 109 5.56 21.28 -0.68
N ARG A 110 4.60 21.28 0.24
CA ARG A 110 4.85 21.72 1.63
C ARG A 110 5.88 20.82 2.32
N LYS A 111 5.76 19.50 2.14
CA LYS A 111 6.70 18.54 2.73
C LYS A 111 8.07 18.60 2.05
N ALA A 112 8.11 18.80 0.73
CA ALA A 112 9.34 19.02 -0.01
C ALA A 112 10.10 20.25 0.50
N ARG A 113 9.40 21.36 0.74
CA ARG A 113 9.99 22.58 1.34
C ARG A 113 10.61 22.32 2.71
N VAL A 114 9.97 21.51 3.56
CA VAL A 114 10.54 21.12 4.87
C VAL A 114 11.82 20.29 4.69
N ILE A 115 11.84 19.36 3.73
CA ILE A 115 13.02 18.53 3.43
C ILE A 115 14.14 19.39 2.85
N TYR A 116 13.83 20.29 1.93
CA TYR A 116 14.80 21.22 1.34
C TYR A 116 15.42 22.12 2.41
N ASN A 117 14.60 22.68 3.31
CA ASN A 117 15.05 23.55 4.39
C ASN A 117 15.72 22.80 5.56
N SER A 118 15.79 21.47 5.54
CA SER A 118 16.36 20.68 6.65
C SER A 118 17.89 20.74 6.75
N GLY A 119 18.56 21.45 5.83
CA GLY A 119 20.02 21.60 5.82
C GLY A 119 20.79 20.37 5.32
N LEU A 120 20.09 19.36 4.81
CA LEU A 120 20.69 18.11 4.32
C LEU A 120 21.26 18.20 2.89
N GLY A 121 21.29 19.39 2.28
CA GLY A 121 21.91 19.63 0.97
C GLY A 121 21.13 19.06 -0.22
N TYR A 122 19.86 18.69 -0.07
CA TYR A 122 19.04 18.20 -1.18
C TYR A 122 18.70 19.30 -2.17
N THR A 123 18.68 18.96 -3.46
CA THR A 123 18.11 19.85 -4.48
C THR A 123 16.59 19.93 -4.36
N GLU A 124 15.98 20.95 -4.99
CA GLU A 124 14.52 21.11 -4.96
C GLU A 124 13.80 19.89 -5.53
N GLU A 125 14.28 19.34 -6.66
CA GLU A 125 13.71 18.16 -7.30
C GLU A 125 13.85 16.90 -6.44
N GLU A 126 15.01 16.70 -5.82
CA GLU A 126 15.24 15.58 -4.89
C GLU A 126 14.32 15.66 -3.67
N SER A 127 14.12 16.86 -3.13
CA SER A 127 13.23 17.09 -2.00
C SER A 127 11.78 16.75 -2.34
N LEU A 128 11.33 17.08 -3.56
CA LEU A 128 10.00 16.73 -4.08
C LEU A 128 9.82 15.21 -4.23
N ARG A 129 10.82 14.54 -4.82
CA ARG A 129 10.81 13.08 -4.99
C ARG A 129 10.78 12.37 -3.64
N LEU A 130 11.59 12.83 -2.67
CA LEU A 130 11.63 12.29 -1.32
C LEU A 130 10.31 12.53 -0.57
N ALA A 131 9.74 13.73 -0.69
CA ALA A 131 8.43 14.05 -0.11
C ALA A 131 7.34 13.12 -0.62
N HIS A 132 7.29 12.89 -1.94
CA HIS A 132 6.33 11.98 -2.55
C HIS A 132 6.49 10.54 -2.04
N LYS A 133 7.74 10.05 -1.93
CA LYS A 133 8.05 8.73 -1.40
C LYS A 133 7.58 8.58 0.07
N GLN A 134 7.93 9.55 0.92
CA GLN A 134 7.55 9.52 2.33
C GLN A 134 6.03 9.62 2.55
N LEU A 135 5.33 10.45 1.77
CA LEU A 135 3.86 10.56 1.84
C LEU A 135 3.18 9.25 1.42
N THR A 136 3.70 8.61 0.37
CA THR A 136 3.20 7.32 -0.12
C THR A 136 3.38 6.23 0.94
N GLU A 137 4.55 6.16 1.56
CA GLU A 137 4.84 5.16 2.60
C GLU A 137 4.00 5.40 3.86
N ARG A 138 3.86 6.65 4.31
CA ARG A 138 2.97 6.98 5.43
C ARG A 138 1.53 6.54 5.17
N ARG A 139 1.01 6.82 3.98
CA ARG A 139 -0.34 6.40 3.59
C ARG A 139 -0.49 4.87 3.59
N ARG A 140 0.55 4.15 3.16
CA ARG A 140 0.58 2.68 3.19
C ARG A 140 0.48 2.18 4.64
N VAL A 141 1.32 2.70 5.53
CA VAL A 141 1.35 2.35 6.96
C VAL A 141 0.01 2.67 7.63
N ASP A 142 -0.54 3.87 7.40
CA ASP A 142 -1.84 4.27 7.96
C ASP A 142 -2.97 3.35 7.48
N SER A 143 -2.95 2.97 6.20
CA SER A 143 -3.91 2.03 5.62
C SER A 143 -3.76 0.62 6.19
N GLU A 144 -2.56 0.20 6.56
CA GLU A 144 -2.31 -1.09 7.22
C GLU A 144 -2.76 -1.06 8.69
N LYS A 145 -2.41 0.00 9.42
CA LYS A 145 -2.86 0.23 10.80
C LYS A 145 -4.38 0.24 10.90
N TYR A 146 -5.06 0.95 9.99
CA TYR A 146 -6.52 0.95 9.90
C TYR A 146 -7.08 -0.45 9.61
N ARG A 147 -6.43 -1.21 8.71
CA ARG A 147 -6.83 -2.59 8.40
C ARG A 147 -6.72 -3.52 9.61
N ASN A 148 -5.66 -3.39 10.39
CA ASN A 148 -5.44 -4.22 11.58
C ASN A 148 -6.43 -3.83 12.67
N LYS A 149 -6.58 -2.53 12.98
CA LYS A 149 -7.58 -2.05 13.95
C LYS A 149 -9.00 -2.50 13.60
N SER A 150 -9.38 -2.43 12.32
CA SER A 150 -10.69 -2.91 11.86
C SER A 150 -10.88 -4.43 12.05
N LYS A 151 -9.81 -5.23 11.95
CA LYS A 151 -9.85 -6.67 12.23
C LYS A 151 -9.99 -6.92 13.74
N ASP A 152 -9.19 -6.22 14.55
CA ASP A 152 -9.18 -6.36 16.01
C ASP A 152 -10.55 -6.00 16.61
N GLN A 153 -11.22 -5.00 16.03
CA GLN A 153 -12.58 -4.60 16.41
C GLN A 153 -13.69 -5.52 15.86
N GLY A 154 -13.35 -6.60 15.15
CA GLY A 154 -14.34 -7.49 14.54
C GLY A 154 -15.19 -6.86 13.43
N ILE A 155 -14.82 -5.68 12.94
CA ILE A 155 -15.59 -4.96 11.91
C ILE A 155 -15.44 -5.72 10.58
N LYS A 156 -16.45 -6.51 10.26
CA LYS A 156 -16.57 -7.15 8.94
C LYS A 156 -16.69 -6.05 7.89
N LYS A 157 -15.68 -5.96 7.02
CA LYS A 157 -15.77 -5.09 5.85
C LYS A 157 -16.99 -5.50 5.05
N LYS A 158 -17.95 -4.59 4.90
CA LYS A 158 -18.99 -4.75 3.88
C LYS A 158 -18.25 -5.05 2.57
N LYS A 159 -18.61 -6.16 1.91
CA LYS A 159 -18.23 -6.36 0.51
C LYS A 159 -18.86 -5.17 -0.20
N ALA A 160 -18.13 -4.07 -0.36
CA ALA A 160 -18.55 -2.96 -1.20
C ALA A 160 -19.06 -3.63 -2.46
N THR A 161 -20.33 -3.42 -2.80
CA THR A 161 -20.94 -3.89 -4.04
C THR A 161 -19.88 -3.65 -5.10
N ARG A 162 -19.26 -4.74 -5.58
CA ARG A 162 -18.04 -4.63 -6.38
C ARG A 162 -18.49 -3.91 -7.65
N LYS A 163 -18.31 -2.58 -7.72
CA LYS A 163 -18.36 -1.87 -9.00
C LYS A 163 -17.49 -2.71 -9.93
N LYS A 164 -18.00 -3.06 -11.12
CA LYS A 164 -17.30 -3.88 -12.13
C LYS A 164 -15.82 -3.49 -12.11
N GLY A 165 -14.97 -4.44 -11.69
CA GLY A 165 -13.68 -4.13 -11.09
C GLY A 165 -12.70 -3.42 -12.02
N TYR A 166 -11.73 -2.72 -11.41
CA TYR A 166 -10.58 -2.06 -12.05
C TYR A 166 -9.75 -2.97 -12.98
N ASN A 167 -9.87 -4.30 -12.82
CA ASN A 167 -9.20 -5.32 -13.63
C ASN A 167 -10.16 -6.06 -14.59
N GLY A 168 -11.36 -5.53 -14.82
CA GLY A 168 -12.23 -6.05 -15.88
C GLY A 168 -11.57 -5.88 -17.25
N LYS A 169 -11.93 -6.73 -18.21
CA LYS A 169 -11.46 -6.69 -19.60
C LYS A 169 -11.49 -5.25 -20.14
N GLU A 170 -12.65 -4.60 -20.03
CA GLU A 170 -12.86 -3.24 -20.52
C GLU A 170 -11.92 -2.23 -19.86
N ALA A 171 -11.76 -2.26 -18.54
CA ALA A 171 -10.88 -1.34 -17.82
C ALA A 171 -9.40 -1.52 -18.21
N VAL A 172 -8.97 -2.73 -18.56
CA VAL A 172 -7.61 -3.01 -19.05
C VAL A 172 -7.43 -2.45 -20.46
N ILE A 173 -8.41 -2.69 -21.34
CA ILE A 173 -8.41 -2.17 -22.72
C ILE A 173 -8.39 -0.63 -22.70
N SER A 174 -9.26 0.02 -21.93
CA SER A 174 -9.31 1.48 -21.82
C SER A 174 -7.97 2.09 -21.40
N ARG A 175 -7.23 1.46 -20.48
CA ARG A 175 -5.89 1.93 -20.11
C ARG A 175 -4.89 1.80 -21.24
N LYS A 176 -4.94 0.68 -21.98
CA LYS A 176 -4.05 0.48 -23.12
C LYS A 176 -4.36 1.43 -24.27
N ILE A 177 -5.65 1.80 -24.47
CA ILE A 177 -6.05 2.85 -25.41
C ILE A 177 -5.38 4.18 -25.05
N VAL A 178 -5.49 4.63 -23.80
CA VAL A 178 -4.87 5.89 -23.35
C VAL A 178 -3.35 5.86 -23.55
N GLN A 179 -2.72 4.73 -23.30
CA GLN A 179 -1.29 4.55 -23.54
C GLN A 179 -0.95 4.66 -25.03
N LEU A 180 -1.67 3.94 -25.91
CA LEU A 180 -1.41 3.95 -27.35
C LEU A 180 -1.64 5.32 -28.00
N LEU A 181 -2.60 6.09 -27.49
CA LEU A 181 -2.87 7.46 -27.95
C LEU A 181 -1.83 8.48 -27.44
N GLY A 182 -1.06 8.13 -26.40
CA GLY A 182 0.00 8.99 -25.85
C GLY A 182 1.40 8.65 -26.34
N GLU A 183 1.55 7.58 -27.13
CA GLU A 183 2.81 7.14 -27.73
C GLU A 183 2.89 7.64 -29.19
N ASP A 184 4.10 7.86 -29.72
CA ASP A 184 4.35 8.30 -31.10
C ASP A 184 4.17 7.15 -32.12
N ASN A 185 3.06 6.41 -32.02
CA ASN A 185 2.76 5.23 -32.84
C ASN A 185 1.90 5.58 -34.08
N HIS A 186 1.75 6.87 -34.40
CA HIS A 186 0.85 7.38 -35.44
C HIS A 186 -0.64 7.01 -35.29
N ILE A 187 -1.05 6.47 -34.14
CA ILE A 187 -2.46 6.15 -33.86
C ILE A 187 -3.15 7.40 -33.32
N VAL A 188 -3.86 8.11 -34.20
CA VAL A 188 -4.59 9.35 -33.84
C VAL A 188 -6.04 9.07 -33.46
N ARG A 189 -6.65 8.00 -34.02
CA ARG A 189 -8.07 7.70 -33.83
C ARG A 189 -8.27 6.73 -32.67
N HIS A 190 -9.26 7.05 -31.83
CA HIS A 190 -9.62 6.22 -30.69
C HIS A 190 -10.13 4.82 -31.08
N LYS A 191 -10.77 4.68 -32.25
CA LYS A 191 -11.27 3.38 -32.74
C LYS A 191 -10.11 2.42 -33.02
N ASP A 192 -9.11 2.88 -33.76
CA ASP A 192 -7.91 2.11 -34.13
C ASP A 192 -7.12 1.73 -32.87
N ALA A 193 -6.98 2.66 -31.91
CA ALA A 193 -6.36 2.38 -30.61
C ALA A 193 -7.11 1.30 -29.81
N ARG A 194 -8.45 1.26 -29.92
CA ARG A 194 -9.29 0.25 -29.26
C ARG A 194 -9.11 -1.13 -29.88
N GLU A 195 -9.10 -1.22 -31.21
CA GLU A 195 -8.87 -2.48 -31.93
C GLU A 195 -7.50 -3.07 -31.58
N ALA A 196 -6.44 -2.26 -31.65
CA ALA A 196 -5.09 -2.65 -31.24
C ALA A 196 -5.02 -3.08 -29.75
N ALA A 197 -5.68 -2.36 -28.86
CA ALA A 197 -5.74 -2.72 -27.44
C ALA A 197 -6.49 -4.03 -27.19
N GLU A 198 -7.54 -4.33 -27.96
CA GLU A 198 -8.28 -5.59 -27.88
C GLU A 198 -7.47 -6.77 -28.40
N GLU A 199 -6.75 -6.61 -29.51
CA GLU A 199 -5.83 -7.61 -30.05
C GLU A 199 -4.69 -7.92 -29.08
N TRP A 200 -4.05 -6.87 -28.55
CA TRP A 200 -3.04 -7.01 -27.50
C TRP A 200 -3.59 -7.73 -26.28
N TYR A 201 -4.83 -7.41 -25.86
CA TYR A 201 -5.47 -8.07 -24.72
C TYR A 201 -5.69 -9.56 -24.99
N LYS A 202 -6.14 -9.94 -26.20
CA LYS A 202 -6.35 -11.34 -26.60
C LYS A 202 -5.02 -12.11 -26.66
N ALA A 203 -4.00 -11.55 -27.29
CA ALA A 203 -2.66 -12.16 -27.38
C ALA A 203 -2.05 -12.38 -25.99
N SER A 204 -2.11 -11.36 -25.13
CA SER A 204 -1.57 -11.42 -23.77
C SER A 204 -2.41 -12.27 -22.80
N ALA A 205 -3.64 -12.67 -23.15
CA ALA A 205 -4.50 -13.42 -22.23
C ALA A 205 -3.94 -14.81 -21.89
N ARG A 206 -3.36 -15.49 -22.89
CA ARG A 206 -2.76 -16.82 -22.72
C ARG A 206 -1.51 -16.75 -21.83
N GLU A 207 -0.64 -15.79 -22.07
CA GLU A 207 0.58 -15.55 -21.28
C GLU A 207 0.26 -15.15 -19.84
N ARG A 208 -0.70 -14.23 -19.63
CA ARG A 208 -1.14 -13.81 -18.29
C ARG A 208 -1.72 -14.99 -17.50
N SER A 209 -2.50 -15.85 -18.15
CA SER A 209 -3.03 -17.07 -17.53
C SER A 209 -1.91 -18.05 -17.16
N ALA A 210 -0.96 -18.28 -18.07
CA ALA A 210 0.17 -19.18 -17.85
C ALA A 210 1.08 -18.68 -16.71
N SER A 211 1.46 -17.40 -16.72
CA SER A 211 2.25 -16.75 -15.67
C SER A 211 1.56 -16.85 -14.30
N HIS A 212 0.25 -16.59 -14.24
CA HIS A 212 -0.51 -16.72 -13.00
C HIS A 212 -0.54 -18.16 -12.47
N ARG A 213 -0.71 -19.16 -13.36
CA ARG A 213 -0.65 -20.58 -12.98
C ARG A 213 0.73 -20.97 -12.46
N ALA A 214 1.81 -20.52 -13.12
CA ALA A 214 3.18 -20.76 -12.68
C ALA A 214 3.43 -20.19 -11.28
N ARG A 215 3.08 -18.92 -11.06
CA ARG A 215 3.25 -18.25 -9.76
C ARG A 215 2.44 -18.93 -8.64
N LYS A 216 1.22 -19.41 -8.95
CA LYS A 216 0.40 -20.17 -7.99
C LYS A 216 1.06 -21.51 -7.63
N LYS A 217 1.66 -22.20 -8.60
CA LYS A 217 2.39 -23.46 -8.37
C LYS A 217 3.62 -23.22 -7.49
N GLU A 218 4.41 -22.18 -7.76
CA GLU A 218 5.56 -21.79 -6.95
C GLU A 218 5.16 -21.43 -5.51
N ALA A 219 4.11 -20.61 -5.33
CA ALA A 219 3.62 -20.24 -4.01
C ALA A 219 3.17 -21.46 -3.20
N LYS A 220 2.50 -22.43 -3.85
CA LYS A 220 2.11 -23.69 -3.20
C LYS A 220 3.32 -24.53 -2.82
N ALA A 221 4.34 -24.61 -3.69
CA ALA A 221 5.58 -25.34 -3.43
C ALA A 221 6.37 -24.74 -2.25
N LEU A 222 6.40 -23.40 -2.12
CA LEU A 222 7.02 -22.74 -0.98
C LEU A 222 6.28 -23.02 0.32
N GLN A 223 4.94 -23.05 0.29
CA GLN A 223 4.13 -23.39 1.46
C GLN A 223 4.29 -24.85 1.89
N THR A 224 4.40 -25.79 0.95
CA THR A 224 4.69 -27.19 1.30
C THR A 224 6.09 -27.35 1.89
N LYS A 225 7.09 -26.62 1.38
CA LYS A 225 8.45 -26.64 1.93
C LYS A 225 8.54 -26.07 3.34
N SER A 226 7.84 -24.96 3.61
CA SER A 226 7.76 -24.42 4.98
C SER A 226 7.07 -25.40 5.92
N ASN A 227 5.99 -26.04 5.46
CA ASN A 227 5.29 -27.01 6.30
C ASN A 227 6.10 -28.29 6.53
N SER A 228 6.95 -28.72 5.59
CA SER A 228 7.78 -29.91 5.77
C SER A 228 9.00 -29.67 6.66
N SER A 229 9.55 -28.45 6.73
CA SER A 229 10.67 -28.16 7.64
C SER A 229 10.25 -28.13 9.10
N ASP A 230 8.97 -27.92 9.37
CA ASP A 230 8.42 -27.90 10.75
C ASP A 230 8.25 -29.32 11.33
N TYR A 231 8.40 -30.37 10.51
CA TYR A 231 8.27 -31.79 10.92
C TYR A 231 9.57 -32.59 10.88
N SER A 232 10.70 -31.99 10.51
CA SER A 232 12.01 -32.64 10.68
C SER A 232 12.51 -32.37 12.10
N PHE A 233 12.15 -33.27 13.02
CA PHE A 233 12.72 -33.40 14.36
C PHE A 233 14.00 -34.23 14.32
#